data_AF-A0A7C5D0E5-F1
#
_entry.id   AF-A0A7C5D0E5-F1
#
_cell.length_a   1.000
_cell.length_b   1.000
_cell.length_c   1.000
_cell.angle_alpha   90.00
_cell.angle_beta   90.00
_cell.angle_gamma   90.00
#
_symmetry.space_group_name_H-M   'P 1'
#
loop_
_entity.id
_entity.type
_entity.pdbx_description
1 polymer ?
#
loop_
_entity_poly.entity_id
_entity_poly.type
_entity_poly.pdbx_seq_one_letter_code
_entity_poly.pdbx_strand_id
1 'polypeptide(L)'
;MINLRSKSTEDSIHLFAAPVGLGCITIPLLSLVAAVATTTCSLAYENLDRGVIAINCPDGSTILSWRFLSTDLPETSFEVYKVQDGKKTKLTGQPLSKSCNFIDYTTGGTNVDYEVWTIAKGKVVERSKPTYTVKATPTNAFIRIPLAGGYVCDKVGIADIDGDGKLDFVIKQPVSITDPGVWRPSITTFKVEAYSHGGKILWRRDLGWNIEQGVWYSPMIVYDLDGDGRAEVALKTAPVDVDYRDSLGHVLRGPEWLSVLDGLTGAELARVDWPPRGNIEDWGDSTGNRASRNTMSIAYLDGKTPSLIVARGTYTKMIVRAYKFKDRQLTLQWEWDGDNENPPVRGQGMHGMHCADVDGDGRDEIVLGAAALDDNGKLLWNLGMGHPDIVYVTDVLATNPGLEVVYG
;
A
#
# COMPACT_ATOMS: atom_id res chain seq x y z
N MET A 1 3.25 3.02 -0.27
CA MET A 1 2.92 2.92 -1.71
C MET A 1 1.41 2.89 -1.77
N ILE A 2 0.74 3.90 -2.36
CA ILE A 2 -0.72 3.87 -2.51
C ILE A 2 -0.98 2.98 -3.74
N ASN A 3 -1.53 1.78 -3.53
CA ASN A 3 -1.85 0.88 -4.62
C ASN A 3 -3.19 1.31 -5.23
N LEU A 4 -3.14 2.16 -6.26
CA LEU A 4 -4.33 2.57 -7.01
C LEU A 4 -4.50 1.60 -8.19
N ARG A 5 -5.30 0.54 -8.03
CA ARG A 5 -5.81 -0.22 -9.17
C ARG A 5 -6.90 0.62 -9.86
N SER A 6 -6.65 1.06 -11.10
CA SER A 6 -7.70 1.57 -11.98
C SER A 6 -8.44 0.39 -12.61
N LYS A 7 -9.77 0.51 -12.67
CA LYS A 7 -10.61 -0.45 -13.39
C LYS A 7 -10.59 -0.04 -14.86
N SER A 8 -9.76 -0.65 -15.70
CA SER A 8 -9.95 -0.53 -17.15
C SER A 8 -11.16 -1.38 -17.52
N THR A 9 -12.26 -0.73 -17.88
CA THR A 9 -13.41 -1.42 -18.48
C THR A 9 -13.44 -1.06 -19.95
N GLU A 10 -12.86 -1.91 -20.79
CA GLU A 10 -13.20 -1.98 -22.22
C GLU A 10 -13.66 -3.39 -22.56
N ASP A 11 -14.86 -3.75 -22.12
CA ASP A 11 -15.60 -4.85 -22.73
C ASP A 11 -16.38 -4.28 -23.93
N SER A 12 -15.78 -4.35 -25.13
CA SER A 12 -16.50 -4.07 -26.38
C SER A 12 -16.85 -5.38 -27.09
N ILE A 13 -18.15 -5.72 -27.12
CA ILE A 13 -18.69 -6.80 -27.95
C ILE A 13 -19.07 -6.21 -29.31
N HIS A 14 -18.29 -6.52 -30.35
CA HIS A 14 -18.65 -6.20 -31.74
C HIS A 14 -19.59 -7.26 -32.32
N LEU A 15 -20.86 -6.90 -32.54
CA LEU A 15 -21.80 -7.68 -33.34
C LEU A 15 -21.76 -7.20 -34.80
N PHE A 16 -21.17 -8.01 -35.69
CA PHE A 16 -21.30 -7.83 -37.14
C PHE A 16 -22.67 -8.33 -37.59
N ALA A 17 -23.46 -7.45 -38.22
CA ALA A 17 -24.68 -7.84 -38.94
C ALA A 17 -24.33 -8.14 -40.41
N ALA A 18 -24.63 -9.35 -40.87
CA ALA A 18 -24.68 -9.69 -42.29
C ALA A 18 -26.16 -9.91 -42.69
N PRO A 19 -26.64 -9.41 -43.85
CA PRO A 19 -28.00 -9.67 -44.31
C PRO A 19 -28.09 -10.91 -45.22
N VAL A 20 -29.34 -11.34 -45.45
CA VAL A 20 -29.84 -12.38 -46.38
C VAL A 20 -30.00 -13.77 -45.73
N GLY A 21 -31.12 -14.50 -45.79
CA GLY A 21 -32.43 -14.34 -46.41
C GLY A 21 -33.25 -15.65 -46.22
N LEU A 22 -34.58 -15.51 -46.14
CA LEU A 22 -35.69 -16.49 -46.19
C LEU A 22 -35.51 -17.97 -45.74
N GLY A 23 -36.38 -18.41 -44.81
CA GLY A 23 -36.79 -19.82 -44.66
C GLY A 23 -37.49 -20.12 -43.33
N CYS A 24 -38.81 -20.35 -43.36
CA CYS A 24 -39.65 -20.69 -42.21
C CYS A 24 -39.24 -22.01 -41.53
N ILE A 25 -39.09 -22.04 -40.19
CA ILE A 25 -39.69 -22.99 -39.22
C ILE A 25 -39.62 -22.32 -37.83
N THR A 26 -40.77 -22.08 -37.18
CA THR A 26 -40.82 -21.57 -35.80
C THR A 26 -40.74 -22.73 -34.79
N ILE A 27 -39.60 -22.87 -34.12
CA ILE A 27 -39.45 -23.62 -32.87
C ILE A 27 -39.21 -22.57 -31.78
N PRO A 28 -39.94 -22.56 -30.64
CA PRO A 28 -39.63 -21.63 -29.57
C PRO A 28 -38.35 -22.13 -28.88
N LEU A 29 -37.21 -21.56 -29.26
CA LEU A 29 -35.98 -21.70 -28.48
C LEU A 29 -36.15 -20.84 -27.23
N LEU A 30 -36.45 -21.49 -26.10
CA LEU A 30 -36.43 -20.86 -24.79
C LEU A 30 -34.95 -20.58 -24.46
N SER A 31 -34.44 -19.44 -24.89
CA SER A 31 -33.09 -18.98 -24.54
C SER A 31 -33.09 -18.64 -23.05
N LEU A 32 -32.70 -19.61 -22.22
CA LEU A 32 -32.37 -19.40 -20.83
C LEU A 32 -31.09 -18.56 -20.78
N VAL A 33 -31.24 -17.23 -20.79
CA VAL A 33 -30.14 -16.32 -20.45
C VAL A 33 -29.91 -16.52 -18.95
N ALA A 34 -29.01 -17.43 -18.62
CA ALA A 34 -28.41 -17.45 -17.30
C ALA A 34 -27.69 -16.11 -17.15
N ALA A 35 -28.32 -15.16 -16.47
CA ALA A 35 -27.62 -14.01 -15.94
C ALA A 35 -26.58 -14.59 -14.97
N VAL A 36 -25.34 -14.73 -15.45
CA VAL A 36 -24.19 -14.87 -14.56
C VAL A 36 -24.19 -13.58 -13.79
N ALA A 37 -24.73 -13.61 -12.58
CA ALA A 37 -24.44 -12.59 -11.59
C ALA A 37 -22.93 -12.68 -11.40
N THR A 38 -22.20 -11.83 -12.12
CA THR A 38 -20.84 -11.49 -11.74
C THR A 38 -20.99 -10.84 -10.37
N THR A 39 -20.89 -11.65 -9.31
CA THR A 39 -20.53 -11.14 -8.00
C THR A 39 -19.22 -10.41 -8.24
N THR A 40 -19.30 -9.10 -8.42
CA THR A 40 -18.15 -8.22 -8.41
C THR A 40 -17.49 -8.46 -7.07
N CYS A 41 -16.42 -9.22 -7.09
CA CYS A 41 -15.69 -9.53 -5.88
C CYS A 41 -15.08 -8.22 -5.41
N SER A 42 -15.63 -7.65 -4.35
CA SER A 42 -15.08 -6.44 -3.75
C SER A 42 -13.78 -6.84 -3.06
N LEU A 43 -12.66 -6.46 -3.65
CA LEU A 43 -11.38 -6.36 -2.92
C LEU A 43 -11.63 -5.56 -1.63
N ALA A 44 -11.02 -5.97 -0.53
CA ALA A 44 -11.07 -5.25 0.74
C ALA A 44 -10.33 -3.90 0.61
N TYR A 45 -11.02 -2.88 0.13
CA TYR A 45 -10.49 -1.52 0.04
C TYR A 45 -10.73 -0.75 1.35
N GLU A 46 -9.82 0.15 1.69
CA GLU A 46 -10.02 1.13 2.76
C GLU A 46 -11.29 1.96 2.50
N ASN A 47 -12.10 2.16 3.54
CA ASN A 47 -13.32 2.96 3.45
C ASN A 47 -12.99 4.45 3.61
N LEU A 48 -12.43 5.04 2.56
CA LEU A 48 -11.97 6.43 2.57
C LEU A 48 -13.13 7.44 2.45
N ASP A 49 -12.97 8.56 3.17
CA ASP A 49 -13.81 9.73 2.99
C ASP A 49 -13.50 10.45 1.68
N ARG A 50 -14.27 11.51 1.39
CA ARG A 50 -14.12 12.29 0.17
C ARG A 50 -12.75 13.01 0.05
N GLY A 51 -11.98 13.10 1.13
CA GLY A 51 -10.61 13.65 1.13
C GLY A 51 -10.52 15.08 0.60
N VAL A 52 -11.54 15.90 0.87
CA VAL A 52 -11.62 17.26 0.35
C VAL A 52 -10.46 18.08 0.92
N ILE A 53 -9.66 18.68 0.05
CA ILE A 53 -8.60 19.63 0.41
C ILE A 53 -8.85 20.95 -0.30
N ALA A 54 -8.56 22.06 0.38
CA ALA A 54 -8.68 23.41 -0.16
C ALA A 54 -7.44 24.22 0.20
N ILE A 55 -6.79 24.81 -0.81
CA ILE A 55 -5.53 25.52 -0.68
C ILE A 55 -5.69 26.92 -1.29
N ASN A 56 -5.50 27.96 -0.47
CA ASN A 56 -5.47 29.34 -0.95
C ASN A 56 -4.23 29.60 -1.80
N CYS A 57 -4.42 30.18 -2.98
CA CYS A 57 -3.37 30.57 -3.90
C CYS A 57 -2.89 32.01 -3.66
N PRO A 58 -1.65 32.36 -4.07
CA PRO A 58 -1.14 33.74 -3.96
C PRO A 58 -1.95 34.79 -4.73
N ASP A 59 -2.72 34.39 -5.75
CA ASP A 59 -3.59 35.27 -6.54
C ASP A 59 -4.96 35.53 -5.90
N GLY A 60 -5.20 34.96 -4.70
CA GLY A 60 -6.46 35.10 -3.95
C GLY A 60 -7.53 34.08 -4.32
N SER A 61 -7.29 33.21 -5.30
CA SER A 61 -8.15 32.05 -5.58
C SER A 61 -7.93 30.93 -4.55
N THR A 62 -8.82 29.95 -4.52
CA THR A 62 -8.63 28.69 -3.78
C THR A 62 -8.71 27.53 -4.77
N ILE A 63 -7.72 26.63 -4.74
CA ILE A 63 -7.78 25.34 -5.46
C ILE A 63 -8.32 24.28 -4.52
N LEU A 64 -9.28 23.49 -5.01
CA LEU A 64 -9.87 22.36 -4.32
C LEU A 64 -9.59 21.06 -5.07
N SER A 65 -9.43 19.96 -4.35
CA SER A 65 -9.49 18.61 -4.90
C SER A 65 -10.14 17.64 -3.90
N TRP A 66 -10.63 16.52 -4.42
CA TRP A 66 -11.24 15.45 -3.64
C TRP A 66 -11.07 14.11 -4.36
N ARG A 67 -11.42 13.01 -3.67
CA ARG A 67 -11.33 11.65 -4.21
C ARG A 67 -12.55 11.30 -5.06
N PHE A 68 -12.29 10.67 -6.20
CA PHE A 68 -13.24 9.74 -6.83
C PHE A 68 -13.04 8.38 -6.16
N LEU A 69 -14.06 7.88 -5.47
CA LEU A 69 -13.95 6.66 -4.68
C LEU A 69 -14.23 5.43 -5.55
N SER A 70 -13.66 4.29 -5.17
CA SER A 70 -13.92 3.01 -5.85
C SER A 70 -15.40 2.58 -5.79
N THR A 71 -16.14 3.11 -4.83
CA THR A 71 -17.60 2.93 -4.66
C THR A 71 -18.43 3.88 -5.52
N ASP A 72 -17.83 4.91 -6.12
CA ASP A 72 -18.55 5.82 -7.01
C ASP A 72 -18.86 5.11 -8.34
N LEU A 73 -20.08 5.32 -8.85
CA LEU A 73 -20.46 4.84 -10.18
C LEU A 73 -19.78 5.69 -11.27
N PRO A 74 -19.51 5.16 -12.48
CA PRO A 74 -18.89 5.92 -13.56
C PRO A 74 -19.60 7.24 -13.91
N GLU A 75 -20.92 7.31 -13.74
CA GLU A 75 -21.72 8.53 -13.97
C GLU A 75 -21.76 9.51 -12.79
N THR A 76 -21.04 9.23 -11.69
CA THR A 76 -21.01 10.08 -10.50
C THR A 76 -20.49 11.47 -10.86
N SER A 77 -21.12 12.48 -10.28
CA SER A 77 -20.74 13.89 -10.47
C SER A 77 -20.78 14.65 -9.14
N PHE A 78 -20.21 15.85 -9.11
CA PHE A 78 -19.98 16.58 -7.87
C PHE A 78 -20.47 18.02 -7.94
N GLU A 79 -21.07 18.49 -6.85
CA GLU A 79 -21.38 19.90 -6.65
C GLU A 79 -20.48 20.47 -5.55
N VAL A 80 -19.94 21.67 -5.77
CA VAL A 80 -19.06 22.34 -4.81
C VAL A 80 -19.82 23.47 -4.14
N TYR A 81 -19.75 23.50 -2.82
CA TYR A 81 -20.38 24.51 -1.99
C TYR A 81 -19.32 25.22 -1.14
N LYS A 82 -19.35 26.55 -1.15
CA LYS A 82 -18.62 27.39 -0.20
C LYS A 82 -19.49 27.64 1.02
N VAL A 83 -18.91 27.51 2.21
CA VAL A 83 -19.52 27.86 3.49
C VAL A 83 -18.72 29.01 4.09
N GLN A 84 -19.35 30.17 4.19
CA GLN A 84 -18.74 31.39 4.73
C GLN A 84 -19.74 32.08 5.64
N ASP A 85 -19.32 32.41 6.87
CA ASP A 85 -20.17 33.04 7.90
C ASP A 85 -21.50 32.28 8.13
N GLY A 86 -21.43 30.95 8.09
CA GLY A 86 -22.60 30.06 8.22
C GLY A 86 -23.51 30.00 6.99
N LYS A 87 -23.24 30.80 5.94
CA LYS A 87 -23.99 30.78 4.68
C LYS A 87 -23.35 29.84 3.68
N LYS A 88 -24.16 28.91 3.17
CA LYS A 88 -23.79 27.97 2.11
C LYS A 88 -24.15 28.51 0.74
N THR A 89 -23.19 28.55 -0.19
CA THR A 89 -23.35 29.03 -1.56
C THR A 89 -22.82 27.98 -2.54
N LYS A 90 -23.65 27.54 -3.48
CA LYS A 90 -23.23 26.63 -4.55
C LYS A 90 -22.35 27.39 -5.55
N LEU A 91 -21.18 26.82 -5.88
CA LEU A 91 -20.22 27.40 -6.81
C LEU A 91 -20.34 26.82 -8.22
N THR A 92 -20.69 25.55 -8.33
CA THR A 92 -20.83 24.85 -9.62
C THR A 92 -22.18 25.17 -10.27
N GLY A 93 -22.17 25.65 -11.51
CA GLY A 93 -23.39 25.88 -12.29
C GLY A 93 -24.10 24.58 -12.72
N GLN A 94 -23.32 23.53 -13.00
CA GLN A 94 -23.77 22.15 -13.23
C GLN A 94 -22.85 21.19 -12.47
N PRO A 95 -23.32 19.98 -12.08
CA PRO A 95 -22.46 18.98 -11.46
C PRO A 95 -21.23 18.64 -12.32
N LEU A 96 -20.07 18.54 -11.69
CA LEU A 96 -18.79 18.21 -12.31
C LEU A 96 -18.69 16.69 -12.50
N SER A 97 -18.64 16.21 -13.74
CA SER A 97 -18.55 14.77 -14.07
C SER A 97 -17.23 14.37 -14.74
N LYS A 98 -16.34 15.32 -15.01
CA LYS A 98 -15.08 15.10 -15.73
C LYS A 98 -13.84 15.35 -14.88
N SER A 99 -14.01 15.83 -13.65
CA SER A 99 -12.91 16.18 -12.77
C SER A 99 -13.31 16.12 -11.30
N CYS A 100 -12.33 15.90 -10.44
CA CYS A 100 -12.47 15.93 -8.97
C CYS A 100 -11.66 17.09 -8.37
N ASN A 101 -11.70 18.24 -9.05
CA ASN A 101 -11.06 19.47 -8.63
C ASN A 101 -11.88 20.69 -9.08
N PHE A 102 -11.69 21.81 -8.40
CA PHE A 102 -12.37 23.08 -8.68
C PHE A 102 -11.49 24.26 -8.26
N ILE A 103 -11.65 25.42 -8.90
CA ILE A 103 -10.99 26.66 -8.48
C ILE A 103 -12.05 27.71 -8.14
N ASP A 104 -12.05 28.17 -6.89
CA ASP A 104 -12.88 29.31 -6.47
C ASP A 104 -12.07 30.61 -6.57
N TYR A 105 -12.41 31.47 -7.53
CA TYR A 105 -11.81 32.79 -7.70
C TYR A 105 -12.42 33.88 -6.81
N THR A 106 -13.44 33.54 -6.02
CA THR A 106 -14.25 34.52 -5.26
C THR A 106 -13.85 34.66 -3.80
N THR A 107 -12.85 33.91 -3.33
CA THR A 107 -12.38 33.97 -1.94
C THR A 107 -11.59 35.22 -1.60
N GLY A 108 -10.87 35.80 -2.58
CA GLY A 108 -9.96 36.92 -2.34
C GLY A 108 -8.89 36.61 -1.27
N GLY A 109 -8.50 35.35 -1.14
CA GLY A 109 -7.57 34.85 -0.11
C GLY A 109 -8.16 34.70 1.29
N THR A 110 -9.46 34.88 1.47
CA THR A 110 -10.14 34.68 2.77
C THR A 110 -10.27 33.18 3.06
N ASN A 111 -10.03 32.79 4.31
CA ASN A 111 -10.27 31.41 4.73
C ASN A 111 -11.78 31.16 4.84
N VAL A 112 -12.26 30.17 4.09
CA VAL A 112 -13.65 29.71 4.09
C VAL A 112 -13.66 28.19 4.18
N ASP A 113 -14.82 27.60 4.46
CA ASP A 113 -14.97 26.15 4.43
C ASP A 113 -15.61 25.71 3.11
N TYR A 114 -15.36 24.47 2.71
CA TYR A 114 -15.98 23.87 1.53
C TYR A 114 -16.64 22.54 1.84
N GLU A 115 -17.73 22.27 1.15
CA GLU A 115 -18.37 20.95 1.08
C GLU A 115 -18.44 20.50 -0.39
N VAL A 116 -18.21 19.21 -0.61
CA VAL A 116 -18.43 18.53 -1.89
C VAL A 116 -19.60 17.60 -1.73
N TRP A 117 -20.61 17.75 -2.59
CA TRP A 117 -21.79 16.91 -2.60
C TRP A 117 -21.72 15.94 -3.77
N THR A 118 -21.81 14.64 -3.46
CA THR A 118 -21.77 13.57 -4.46
C THR A 118 -23.16 13.36 -5.03
N ILE A 119 -23.25 13.38 -6.36
CA ILE A 119 -24.47 13.18 -7.12
C ILE A 119 -24.37 11.87 -7.89
N ALA A 120 -25.25 10.92 -7.59
CA ALA A 120 -25.39 9.67 -8.33
C ALA A 120 -26.84 9.52 -8.82
N LYS A 121 -27.02 9.13 -10.09
CA LYS A 121 -28.34 8.98 -10.73
C LYS A 121 -29.24 10.21 -10.53
N GLY A 122 -28.65 11.41 -10.62
CA GLY A 122 -29.35 12.69 -10.49
C GLY A 122 -29.77 13.09 -9.08
N LYS A 123 -29.32 12.38 -8.03
CA LYS A 123 -29.65 12.68 -6.62
C LYS A 123 -28.38 12.85 -5.79
N VAL A 124 -28.45 13.72 -4.78
CA VAL A 124 -27.41 13.81 -3.74
C VAL A 124 -27.41 12.52 -2.94
N VAL A 125 -26.28 11.80 -2.93
CA VAL A 125 -26.09 10.56 -2.17
C VAL A 125 -25.13 10.71 -0.99
N GLU A 126 -24.26 11.72 -1.02
CA GLU A 126 -23.31 12.01 0.06
C GLU A 126 -23.04 13.52 0.12
N ARG A 127 -22.71 13.99 1.32
CA ARG A 127 -22.18 15.35 1.56
C ARG A 127 -20.91 15.19 2.38
N SER A 128 -19.80 15.71 1.87
CA SER A 128 -18.55 15.68 2.63
C SER A 128 -18.70 16.46 3.94
N LYS A 129 -17.89 16.11 4.94
CA LYS A 129 -17.66 17.01 6.07
C LYS A 129 -17.08 18.34 5.53
N PRO A 130 -17.39 19.49 6.15
CA PRO A 130 -16.73 20.74 5.80
C PRO A 130 -15.22 20.62 5.97
N THR A 131 -14.48 21.02 4.95
CA THR A 131 -13.01 21.12 5.00
C THR A 131 -12.61 22.58 5.18
N TYR A 132 -11.67 22.80 6.11
CA TYR A 132 -11.06 24.11 6.34
C TYR A 132 -10.00 24.42 5.28
N THR A 133 -9.99 25.68 4.80
CA THR A 133 -8.99 26.14 3.83
C THR A 133 -7.62 26.31 4.48
N VAL A 134 -6.62 25.66 3.92
CA VAL A 134 -5.22 25.85 4.31
C VAL A 134 -4.65 27.03 3.54
N LYS A 135 -4.08 28.00 4.27
CA LYS A 135 -3.41 29.15 3.67
C LYS A 135 -2.07 28.72 3.07
N ALA A 136 -1.94 28.68 1.74
CA ALA A 136 -0.62 28.56 1.14
C ALA A 136 0.14 29.88 1.32
N THR A 137 1.43 29.77 1.58
CA THR A 137 2.36 30.89 1.39
C THR A 137 3.11 30.68 0.07
N PRO A 138 3.69 31.72 -0.54
CA PRO A 138 4.48 31.58 -1.78
C PRO A 138 5.59 30.50 -1.69
N THR A 139 5.98 30.13 -0.48
CA THR A 139 7.00 29.12 -0.16
C THR A 139 6.45 27.79 0.36
N ASN A 140 5.16 27.67 0.70
CA ASN A 140 4.60 26.46 1.33
C ASN A 140 3.21 26.15 0.75
N ALA A 141 3.13 25.14 -0.12
CA ALA A 141 1.88 24.52 -0.58
C ALA A 141 1.71 23.11 0.02
N PHE A 142 1.93 22.98 1.33
CA PHE A 142 1.85 21.71 2.04
C PHE A 142 1.15 21.86 3.38
N ILE A 143 0.53 20.77 3.84
CA ILE A 143 0.05 20.65 5.22
C ILE A 143 1.24 20.20 6.08
N ARG A 144 1.48 20.95 7.15
CA ARG A 144 2.57 20.65 8.09
C ARG A 144 2.02 19.82 9.25
N ILE A 145 2.55 18.61 9.40
CA ILE A 145 2.35 17.79 10.59
C ILE A 145 3.61 17.91 11.45
N PRO A 146 3.55 18.56 12.63
CA PRO A 146 4.71 18.66 13.51
C PRO A 146 5.00 17.29 14.14
N LEU A 147 6.26 16.85 14.05
CA LEU A 147 6.72 15.66 14.75
C LEU A 147 6.90 15.96 16.25
N ALA A 148 6.71 14.94 17.09
CA ALA A 148 6.81 15.07 18.54
C ALA A 148 8.25 15.27 19.06
N GLY A 149 9.26 15.29 18.20
CA GLY A 149 10.64 15.59 18.58
C GLY A 149 11.55 15.98 17.42
N GLY A 150 12.77 16.40 17.75
CA GLY A 150 13.79 16.88 16.82
C GLY A 150 14.60 15.77 16.15
N TYR A 151 13.93 14.81 15.51
CA TYR A 151 14.55 13.73 14.73
C TYR A 151 14.13 13.82 13.27
N VAL A 152 14.88 13.13 12.41
CA VAL A 152 14.54 12.97 11.00
C VAL A 152 13.76 11.68 10.81
N CYS A 153 12.59 11.75 10.18
CA CYS A 153 11.79 10.58 9.82
C CYS A 153 12.51 9.74 8.74
N ASP A 154 12.51 8.41 8.90
CA ASP A 154 13.11 7.46 7.93
C ASP A 154 12.09 6.96 6.90
N LYS A 155 10.92 6.53 7.39
CA LYS A 155 9.85 5.91 6.61
C LYS A 155 8.51 6.36 7.16
N VAL A 156 7.52 6.44 6.28
CA VAL A 156 6.12 6.71 6.62
C VAL A 156 5.23 5.67 5.98
N GLY A 157 4.40 5.01 6.80
CA GLY A 157 3.21 4.31 6.36
C GLY A 157 2.00 5.25 6.48
N ILE A 158 1.07 5.10 5.55
CA ILE A 158 -0.11 5.96 5.42
C ILE A 158 -1.29 5.02 5.22
N ALA A 159 -2.25 5.06 6.14
CA ALA A 159 -3.45 4.25 6.14
C ALA A 159 -4.45 4.84 7.14
N ASP A 160 -5.71 4.44 7.09
CA ASP A 160 -6.70 4.77 8.12
C ASP A 160 -6.53 3.82 9.32
N ILE A 161 -5.99 4.32 10.45
CA ILE A 161 -5.71 3.47 11.63
C ILE A 161 -6.82 3.55 12.70
N ASP A 162 -7.78 4.46 12.55
CA ASP A 162 -8.88 4.65 13.51
C ASP A 162 -10.29 4.41 12.93
N GLY A 163 -10.40 4.25 11.61
CA GLY A 163 -11.59 3.86 10.87
C GLY A 163 -12.52 5.04 10.54
N ASP A 164 -12.02 6.28 10.62
CA ASP A 164 -12.82 7.49 10.38
C ASP A 164 -12.91 7.91 8.90
N GLY A 165 -12.20 7.18 8.02
CA GLY A 165 -12.09 7.39 6.58
C GLY A 165 -10.97 8.33 6.16
N LYS A 166 -10.17 8.85 7.10
CA LYS A 166 -9.02 9.70 6.82
C LYS A 166 -7.74 8.92 6.96
N LEU A 167 -6.72 9.39 6.23
CA LEU A 167 -5.40 8.78 6.29
C LEU A 167 -4.62 9.36 7.47
N ASP A 168 -4.13 8.46 8.31
CA ASP A 168 -3.21 8.69 9.41
C ASP A 168 -1.77 8.33 8.99
N PHE A 169 -0.82 8.56 9.89
CA PHE A 169 0.60 8.43 9.60
C PHE A 169 1.31 7.61 10.67
N VAL A 170 1.98 6.54 10.25
CA VAL A 170 2.90 5.80 11.13
C VAL A 170 4.32 6.01 10.62
N ILE A 171 5.18 6.61 11.42
CA ILE A 171 6.56 6.88 11.05
C ILE A 171 7.52 5.94 11.76
N LYS A 172 8.66 5.66 11.12
CA LYS A 172 9.84 5.07 11.76
C LYS A 172 10.95 6.12 11.80
N GLN A 173 11.62 6.24 12.93
CA GLN A 173 12.66 7.23 13.18
C GLN A 173 13.77 6.68 14.09
N PRO A 174 14.99 7.25 14.07
CA PRO A 174 15.44 8.28 13.15
C PRO A 174 15.85 7.70 11.79
N VAL A 175 16.12 8.55 10.81
CA VAL A 175 16.75 8.14 9.54
C VAL A 175 18.08 7.44 9.78
N SER A 176 18.33 6.35 9.04
CA SER A 176 19.63 5.70 8.98
C SER A 176 19.86 5.09 7.60
N ILE A 177 21.06 5.31 7.07
CA ILE A 177 21.49 4.82 5.75
C ILE A 177 22.47 3.65 5.85
N THR A 178 22.68 3.08 7.03
CA THR A 178 23.58 1.93 7.19
C THR A 178 23.09 0.79 6.32
N ASP A 179 23.98 0.33 5.45
CA ASP A 179 23.80 -0.86 4.64
C ASP A 179 24.60 -2.01 5.29
N PRO A 180 24.04 -3.23 5.42
CA PRO A 180 24.76 -4.37 6.00
C PRO A 180 26.09 -4.71 5.30
N GLY A 181 26.29 -4.33 4.04
CA GLY A 181 27.54 -4.52 3.29
C GLY A 181 28.64 -3.52 3.63
N VAL A 182 28.31 -2.38 4.23
CA VAL A 182 29.25 -1.37 4.76
C VAL A 182 28.82 -0.98 6.17
N TRP A 183 28.69 -2.01 6.99
CA TRP A 183 28.10 -1.94 8.32
C TRP A 183 28.69 -0.85 9.21
N ARG A 184 27.81 -0.20 10.00
CA ARG A 184 28.17 0.78 11.03
C ARG A 184 27.31 0.53 12.26
N PRO A 185 27.88 0.67 13.48
CA PRO A 185 27.11 0.48 14.69
C PRO A 185 25.96 1.49 14.79
N SER A 186 24.83 1.01 15.32
CA SER A 186 23.68 1.86 15.63
C SER A 186 24.05 2.86 16.73
N ILE A 187 23.74 4.13 16.51
CA ILE A 187 24.04 5.22 17.48
C ILE A 187 22.87 5.52 18.41
N THR A 188 21.68 5.04 18.05
CA THR A 188 20.47 5.02 18.88
C THR A 188 19.57 3.86 18.44
N THR A 189 18.39 3.72 19.02
CA THR A 189 17.40 2.70 18.60
C THR A 189 16.33 3.32 17.71
N PHE A 190 15.76 2.51 16.82
CA PHE A 190 14.56 2.90 16.08
C PHE A 190 13.36 3.04 17.00
N LYS A 191 12.51 4.04 16.73
CA LYS A 191 11.18 4.20 17.29
C LYS A 191 10.17 4.22 16.15
N VAL A 192 8.99 3.70 16.43
CA VAL A 192 7.81 3.78 15.58
C VAL A 192 6.77 4.64 16.29
N GLU A 193 6.12 5.54 15.56
CA GLU A 193 5.15 6.48 16.12
C GLU A 193 3.94 6.61 15.20
N ALA A 194 2.74 6.66 15.77
CA ALA A 194 1.53 6.97 15.02
C ALA A 194 1.03 8.38 15.30
N TYR A 195 0.54 9.03 14.26
CA TYR A 195 -0.06 10.35 14.27
C TYR A 195 -1.41 10.28 13.56
N SER A 196 -2.44 10.86 14.18
CA SER A 196 -3.73 11.06 13.52
C SER A 196 -3.58 11.93 12.27
N HIS A 197 -4.58 11.96 11.40
CA HIS A 197 -4.67 12.85 10.24
C HIS A 197 -4.36 14.32 10.58
N GLY A 198 -4.84 14.80 11.73
CA GLY A 198 -4.62 16.17 12.22
C GLY A 198 -3.24 16.42 12.86
N GLY A 199 -2.36 15.42 12.91
CA GLY A 199 -1.01 15.53 13.46
C GLY A 199 -0.88 15.34 14.97
N LYS A 200 -1.93 14.90 15.67
CA LYS A 200 -1.82 14.48 17.07
C LYS A 200 -1.07 13.15 17.16
N ILE A 201 -0.01 13.09 17.97
CA ILE A 201 0.65 11.82 18.30
C ILE A 201 -0.31 10.92 19.11
N LEU A 202 -0.40 9.65 18.71
CA LEU A 202 -1.23 8.64 19.34
C LEU A 202 -0.40 7.75 20.26
N TRP A 203 0.73 7.24 19.76
CA TRP A 203 1.66 6.40 20.51
C TRP A 203 3.07 6.46 19.94
N ARG A 204 4.03 5.99 20.75
CA ARG A 204 5.44 5.76 20.38
C ARG A 204 5.88 4.41 20.95
N ARG A 205 6.57 3.61 20.14
CA ARG A 205 7.20 2.35 20.51
C ARG A 205 8.69 2.38 20.19
N ASP A 206 9.54 2.03 21.15
CA ASP A 206 10.97 1.82 20.92
C ASP A 206 11.23 0.36 20.50
N LEU A 207 11.99 0.13 19.43
CA LEU A 207 12.32 -1.21 18.93
C LEU A 207 13.52 -1.85 19.64
N GLY A 208 14.18 -1.11 20.53
CA GLY A 208 15.34 -1.59 21.28
C GLY A 208 16.60 -1.74 20.41
N TRP A 209 17.66 -2.24 21.04
CA TRP A 209 18.99 -2.33 20.43
C TRP A 209 19.20 -3.55 19.53
N ASN A 210 18.30 -4.53 19.59
CA ASN A 210 18.39 -5.75 18.79
C ASN A 210 17.81 -5.59 17.37
N ILE A 211 17.26 -4.42 17.07
CA ILE A 211 16.95 -3.98 15.72
C ILE A 211 17.93 -2.87 15.36
N GLU A 212 18.85 -3.19 14.46
CA GLU A 212 19.86 -2.23 14.02
C GLU A 212 19.27 -1.14 13.14
N GLN A 213 19.89 0.04 13.18
CA GLN A 213 19.52 1.16 12.34
C GLN A 213 20.07 0.98 10.94
N GLY A 214 19.22 1.00 9.92
CA GLY A 214 19.63 1.00 8.52
C GLY A 214 18.49 0.61 7.57
N VAL A 215 18.83 0.54 6.29
CA VAL A 215 17.84 0.40 5.20
C VAL A 215 17.11 -0.96 5.23
N TRP A 216 17.79 -2.02 5.70
CA TRP A 216 17.37 -3.42 5.53
C TRP A 216 16.92 -4.14 6.80
N TYR A 217 17.06 -3.53 7.97
CA TYR A 217 16.97 -4.26 9.24
C TYR A 217 15.55 -4.41 9.77
N SER A 218 14.65 -3.47 9.47
CA SER A 218 13.26 -3.49 9.93
C SER A 218 12.33 -2.85 8.90
N PRO A 219 11.87 -3.61 7.90
CA PRO A 219 10.76 -3.18 7.05
C PRO A 219 9.49 -3.00 7.90
N MET A 220 8.61 -2.10 7.45
CA MET A 220 7.35 -1.75 8.10
C MET A 220 6.26 -1.58 7.05
N ILE A 221 5.09 -2.17 7.31
CA ILE A 221 3.88 -2.05 6.51
C ILE A 221 2.77 -1.56 7.43
N VAL A 222 1.91 -0.68 6.90
CA VAL A 222 0.69 -0.21 7.57
C VAL A 222 -0.46 -0.52 6.63
N TYR A 223 -1.37 -1.37 7.06
CA TYR A 223 -2.44 -1.91 6.21
C TYR A 223 -3.55 -2.53 7.08
N ASP A 224 -4.80 -2.49 6.64
CA ASP A 224 -5.90 -3.24 7.24
C ASP A 224 -5.78 -4.72 6.83
N LEU A 225 -5.18 -5.53 7.71
CA LEU A 225 -4.77 -6.88 7.38
C LEU A 225 -5.90 -7.90 7.57
N ASP A 226 -6.80 -7.66 8.53
CA ASP A 226 -7.92 -8.56 8.84
C ASP A 226 -9.28 -8.09 8.27
N GLY A 227 -9.35 -6.88 7.73
CA GLY A 227 -10.52 -6.31 7.07
C GLY A 227 -11.53 -5.69 8.02
N ASP A 228 -11.12 -5.27 9.22
CA ASP A 228 -12.01 -4.64 10.20
C ASP A 228 -12.31 -3.15 9.90
N GLY A 229 -11.66 -2.59 8.88
CA GLY A 229 -11.77 -1.20 8.47
C GLY A 229 -10.73 -0.28 9.11
N ARG A 230 -9.76 -0.82 9.87
CA ARG A 230 -8.66 -0.07 10.48
C ARG A 230 -7.34 -0.78 10.19
N ALA A 231 -6.31 0.01 9.94
CA ALA A 231 -5.00 -0.52 9.61
C ALA A 231 -4.17 -0.91 10.83
N GLU A 232 -3.53 -2.07 10.77
CA GLU A 232 -2.47 -2.49 11.68
C GLU A 232 -1.09 -2.01 11.21
N VAL A 233 -0.10 -2.15 12.09
CA VAL A 233 1.32 -1.96 11.76
C VAL A 233 2.07 -3.29 11.86
N ALA A 234 2.47 -3.85 10.73
CA ALA A 234 3.34 -5.03 10.67
C ALA A 234 4.79 -4.62 10.50
N LEU A 235 5.70 -5.18 11.29
CA LEU A 235 7.13 -4.86 11.23
C LEU A 235 8.01 -5.95 11.86
N LYS A 236 9.29 -5.93 11.48
CA LYS A 236 10.31 -6.77 12.13
C LYS A 236 10.70 -6.21 13.50
N THR A 237 10.58 -7.03 14.53
CA THR A 237 10.92 -6.69 15.93
C THR A 237 11.87 -7.74 16.54
N ALA A 238 12.34 -7.45 17.75
CA ALA A 238 13.21 -8.31 18.54
C ALA A 238 12.96 -8.06 20.03
N PRO A 239 13.49 -8.91 20.95
CA PRO A 239 13.44 -8.64 22.38
C PRO A 239 14.03 -7.26 22.72
N VAL A 240 13.50 -6.60 23.75
CA VAL A 240 13.99 -5.28 24.21
C VAL A 240 14.64 -5.34 25.60
N ASP A 241 14.51 -6.49 26.26
CA ASP A 241 14.91 -6.78 27.63
C ASP A 241 16.27 -7.48 27.74
N VAL A 242 16.75 -8.09 26.66
CA VAL A 242 18.04 -8.81 26.59
C VAL A 242 18.90 -8.20 25.49
N ASP A 243 20.19 -7.96 25.72
CA ASP A 243 21.11 -7.42 24.72
C ASP A 243 21.80 -8.55 23.91
N TYR A 244 21.46 -8.64 22.62
CA TYR A 244 22.03 -9.63 21.70
C TYR A 244 23.18 -9.09 20.86
N ARG A 245 23.60 -7.83 21.08
CA ARG A 245 24.76 -7.26 20.39
C ARG A 245 26.05 -7.99 20.77
N ASP A 246 27.01 -7.99 19.86
CA ASP A 246 28.39 -8.34 20.16
C ASP A 246 29.15 -7.13 20.76
N SER A 247 30.46 -7.29 21.00
CA SER A 247 31.30 -6.21 21.55
C SER A 247 31.46 -5.00 20.65
N LEU A 248 31.14 -5.11 19.34
CA LEU A 248 31.17 -4.02 18.38
C LEU A 248 29.79 -3.35 18.23
N GLY A 249 28.72 -3.97 18.73
CA GLY A 249 27.35 -3.50 18.64
C GLY A 249 26.51 -4.18 17.56
N HIS A 250 27.04 -5.22 16.91
CA HIS A 250 26.39 -5.91 15.79
C HIS A 250 25.44 -7.02 16.29
N VAL A 251 24.30 -7.21 15.62
CA VAL A 251 23.24 -8.15 16.04
C VAL A 251 23.12 -9.31 15.05
N LEU A 252 23.96 -10.33 15.24
CA LEU A 252 23.93 -11.56 14.43
C LEU A 252 23.31 -12.77 15.14
N ARG A 253 22.81 -12.59 16.36
CA ARG A 253 22.24 -13.65 17.20
C ARG A 253 20.94 -13.18 17.85
N GLY A 254 20.24 -14.11 18.48
CA GLY A 254 19.00 -13.85 19.21
C GLY A 254 17.74 -13.94 18.35
N PRO A 255 16.56 -13.95 19.00
CA PRO A 255 15.26 -14.05 18.34
C PRO A 255 14.93 -12.83 17.49
N GLU A 256 14.18 -13.04 16.41
CA GLU A 256 13.63 -12.01 15.53
C GLU A 256 12.20 -12.39 15.20
N TRP A 257 11.30 -11.41 15.21
CA TRP A 257 9.87 -11.64 15.01
C TRP A 257 9.30 -10.80 13.89
N LEU A 258 8.27 -11.32 13.24
CA LEU A 258 7.24 -10.52 12.61
C LEU A 258 6.21 -10.19 13.68
N SER A 259 6.09 -8.92 14.07
CA SER A 259 5.02 -8.45 14.96
C SER A 259 3.95 -7.70 14.18
N VAL A 260 2.70 -7.86 14.58
CA VAL A 260 1.57 -7.01 14.16
C VAL A 260 1.13 -6.20 15.37
N LEU A 261 1.09 -4.88 15.21
CA LEU A 261 0.67 -3.93 16.24
C LEU A 261 -0.69 -3.34 15.87
N ASP A 262 -1.49 -3.06 16.88
CA ASP A 262 -2.72 -2.28 16.78
C ASP A 262 -2.39 -0.87 16.29
N GLY A 263 -3.02 -0.44 15.20
CA GLY A 263 -2.72 0.86 14.59
C GLY A 263 -3.00 2.05 15.51
N LEU A 264 -4.07 1.98 16.31
CA LEU A 264 -4.50 3.07 17.17
C LEU A 264 -3.71 3.16 18.49
N THR A 265 -3.22 2.03 19.01
CA THR A 265 -2.62 1.96 20.36
C THR A 265 -1.15 1.54 20.38
N GLY A 266 -0.64 0.92 19.32
CA GLY A 266 0.72 0.38 19.25
C GLY A 266 0.95 -0.89 20.09
N ALA A 267 -0.13 -1.46 20.65
CA ALA A 267 -0.08 -2.72 21.39
C ALA A 267 0.16 -3.90 20.45
N GLU A 268 0.97 -4.88 20.87
CA GLU A 268 1.21 -6.07 20.05
C GLU A 268 -0.05 -6.96 20.02
N LEU A 269 -0.55 -7.21 18.81
CA LEU A 269 -1.71 -8.06 18.56
C LEU A 269 -1.30 -9.51 18.40
N ALA A 270 -0.26 -9.75 17.60
CA ALA A 270 0.29 -11.06 17.31
C ALA A 270 1.78 -10.97 16.98
N ARG A 271 2.48 -12.11 17.11
CA ARG A 271 3.85 -12.27 16.61
C ARG A 271 4.13 -13.71 16.23
N VAL A 272 5.02 -13.89 15.25
CA VAL A 272 5.62 -15.16 14.84
C VAL A 272 7.09 -14.96 14.56
N ASP A 273 7.86 -16.05 14.44
CA ASP A 273 9.27 -15.95 14.08
C ASP A 273 9.46 -15.38 12.67
N TRP A 274 10.39 -14.44 12.56
CA TRP A 274 10.89 -13.95 11.27
C TRP A 274 11.56 -15.11 10.49
N PRO A 275 11.61 -15.09 9.13
CA PRO A 275 12.43 -16.04 8.37
C PRO A 275 13.80 -16.28 9.03
N PRO A 276 14.12 -17.52 9.41
CA PRO A 276 15.19 -17.78 10.37
C PRO A 276 16.54 -17.32 9.84
N ARG A 277 17.39 -16.80 10.73
CA ARG A 277 18.75 -16.39 10.36
C ARG A 277 19.63 -17.60 10.05
N GLY A 278 19.47 -18.72 10.76
CA GLY A 278 20.32 -19.89 10.60
C GLY A 278 21.80 -19.57 10.84
N ASN A 279 22.71 -20.28 10.16
CA ASN A 279 24.12 -19.93 10.18
C ASN A 279 24.37 -18.76 9.22
N ILE A 280 25.18 -17.80 9.65
CA ILE A 280 25.46 -16.59 8.86
C ILE A 280 26.09 -16.95 7.51
N GLU A 281 27.00 -17.92 7.50
CA GLU A 281 27.73 -18.34 6.30
C GLU A 281 26.85 -18.99 5.23
N ASP A 282 25.68 -19.52 5.60
CA ASP A 282 24.72 -20.10 4.64
C ASP A 282 24.19 -19.02 3.67
N TRP A 283 24.24 -17.76 4.07
CA TRP A 283 23.88 -16.62 3.24
C TRP A 283 25.02 -16.18 2.32
N GLY A 284 26.20 -16.80 2.36
CA GLY A 284 27.31 -16.52 1.44
C GLY A 284 28.27 -15.41 1.89
N ASP A 285 28.23 -15.00 3.17
CA ASP A 285 29.29 -14.26 3.84
C ASP A 285 29.30 -14.53 5.35
N SER A 286 30.40 -14.24 6.02
CA SER A 286 30.52 -14.37 7.48
C SER A 286 30.27 -13.05 8.23
N THR A 287 29.97 -11.97 7.51
CA THR A 287 29.79 -10.62 8.09
C THR A 287 28.33 -10.27 8.32
N GLY A 288 27.38 -11.17 8.00
CA GLY A 288 25.95 -10.93 8.17
C GLY A 288 25.33 -9.95 7.18
N ASN A 289 26.04 -9.61 6.10
CA ASN A 289 25.55 -8.69 5.08
C ASN A 289 24.31 -9.27 4.39
N ARG A 290 24.45 -10.46 3.80
CA ARG A 290 23.37 -11.12 3.03
C ARG A 290 22.26 -11.63 3.95
N ALA A 291 22.60 -12.06 5.16
CA ALA A 291 21.64 -12.51 6.17
C ALA A 291 20.72 -11.39 6.68
N SER A 292 21.16 -10.13 6.60
CA SER A 292 20.44 -8.97 7.13
C SER A 292 19.65 -8.19 6.06
N ARG A 293 19.40 -8.79 4.90
CA ARG A 293 18.52 -8.22 3.85
C ARG A 293 17.08 -8.66 4.13
N ASN A 294 16.24 -7.76 4.65
CA ASN A 294 14.86 -8.07 5.01
C ASN A 294 13.89 -7.14 4.26
N THR A 295 12.83 -7.70 3.70
CA THR A 295 11.79 -6.95 2.96
C THR A 295 10.40 -7.48 3.32
N MET A 296 9.37 -6.66 3.10
CA MET A 296 7.97 -7.06 3.25
C MET A 296 7.11 -6.39 2.19
N SER A 297 5.97 -7.01 1.90
CA SER A 297 4.92 -6.46 1.03
C SER A 297 3.54 -6.96 1.46
N ILE A 298 2.51 -6.46 0.77
CA ILE A 298 1.13 -6.97 0.82
C ILE A 298 0.81 -7.59 -0.53
N ALA A 299 0.18 -8.75 -0.51
CA ALA A 299 -0.34 -9.44 -1.69
C ALA A 299 -1.76 -9.99 -1.41
N TYR A 300 -2.64 -9.87 -2.39
CA TYR A 300 -3.97 -10.47 -2.39
C TYR A 300 -3.90 -11.87 -2.99
N LEU A 301 -3.29 -12.81 -2.27
CA LEU A 301 -3.05 -14.18 -2.73
C LEU A 301 -4.33 -15.00 -2.98
N ASP A 302 -5.47 -14.58 -2.44
CA ASP A 302 -6.80 -15.17 -2.72
C ASP A 302 -7.64 -14.29 -3.65
N GLY A 303 -7.07 -13.19 -4.15
CA GLY A 303 -7.71 -12.16 -4.96
C GLY A 303 -8.69 -11.25 -4.19
N LYS A 304 -8.72 -11.31 -2.85
CA LYS A 304 -9.77 -10.69 -2.04
C LYS A 304 -9.28 -10.03 -0.77
N THR A 305 -8.41 -10.70 -0.04
CA THR A 305 -7.99 -10.32 1.30
C THR A 305 -6.47 -10.23 1.37
N PRO A 306 -5.93 -9.22 2.07
CA PRO A 306 -4.49 -8.99 2.10
C PRO A 306 -3.76 -10.07 2.88
N SER A 307 -2.60 -10.45 2.38
CA SER A 307 -1.64 -11.34 3.03
C SER A 307 -0.30 -10.61 3.18
N LEU A 308 0.38 -10.81 4.30
CA LEU A 308 1.73 -10.29 4.53
C LEU A 308 2.75 -11.18 3.85
N ILE A 309 3.55 -10.60 2.96
CA ILE A 309 4.71 -11.27 2.36
C ILE A 309 5.96 -10.81 3.10
N VAL A 310 6.75 -11.75 3.61
CA VAL A 310 7.92 -11.49 4.44
C VAL A 310 9.12 -12.25 3.90
N ALA A 311 10.18 -11.52 3.55
CA ALA A 311 11.34 -12.11 2.92
C ALA A 311 12.65 -11.79 3.64
N ARG A 312 13.59 -12.73 3.51
CA ARG A 312 14.98 -12.58 3.90
C ARG A 312 15.90 -13.06 2.77
N GLY A 313 16.93 -12.27 2.50
CA GLY A 313 17.92 -12.53 1.46
C GLY A 313 17.54 -11.94 0.11
N THR A 314 18.56 -11.73 -0.71
CA THR A 314 18.45 -11.06 -2.02
C THR A 314 19.51 -11.61 -2.99
N TYR A 315 20.77 -11.66 -2.54
CA TYR A 315 21.94 -11.93 -3.40
C TYR A 315 22.34 -13.41 -3.54
N THR A 316 21.88 -14.27 -2.63
CA THR A 316 22.26 -15.69 -2.57
C THR A 316 21.03 -16.49 -2.14
N LYS A 317 21.00 -17.01 -0.91
CA LYS A 317 19.81 -17.63 -0.31
C LYS A 317 18.69 -16.60 -0.25
N MET A 318 17.48 -17.03 -0.57
CA MET A 318 16.27 -16.23 -0.57
C MET A 318 15.15 -17.05 0.06
N ILE A 319 14.53 -16.53 1.11
CA ILE A 319 13.40 -17.15 1.81
C ILE A 319 12.24 -16.16 1.77
N VAL A 320 11.04 -16.64 1.44
CA VAL A 320 9.81 -15.87 1.42
C VAL A 320 8.73 -16.65 2.17
N ARG A 321 8.01 -15.98 3.07
CA ARG A 321 6.86 -16.52 3.79
C ARG A 321 5.64 -15.64 3.56
N ALA A 322 4.50 -16.25 3.31
CA ALA A 322 3.21 -15.59 3.29
C ALA A 322 2.42 -15.87 4.56
N TYR A 323 1.86 -14.82 5.16
CA TYR A 323 1.03 -14.93 6.36
C TYR A 323 -0.32 -14.26 6.15
N LYS A 324 -1.37 -14.93 6.61
CA LYS A 324 -2.67 -14.32 6.83
C LYS A 324 -2.76 -13.82 8.27
N PHE A 325 -3.16 -12.56 8.45
CA PHE A 325 -3.57 -12.05 9.76
C PHE A 325 -5.09 -12.04 9.85
N LYS A 326 -5.64 -12.67 10.89
CA LYS A 326 -7.07 -12.66 11.20
C LYS A 326 -7.29 -13.03 12.65
N ASP A 327 -8.29 -12.44 13.31
CA ASP A 327 -8.66 -12.77 14.69
C ASP A 327 -7.46 -12.70 15.66
N ARG A 328 -6.59 -11.69 15.45
CA ARG A 328 -5.34 -11.47 16.21
C ARG A 328 -4.34 -12.63 16.13
N GLN A 329 -4.32 -13.37 15.03
CA GLN A 329 -3.38 -14.47 14.80
C GLN A 329 -2.75 -14.36 13.41
N LEU A 330 -1.46 -14.69 13.33
CA LEU A 330 -0.73 -14.86 12.07
C LEU A 330 -0.68 -16.35 11.73
N THR A 331 -1.23 -16.72 10.58
CA THR A 331 -1.22 -18.10 10.06
C THR A 331 -0.34 -18.16 8.82
N LEU A 332 0.66 -19.03 8.82
CA LEU A 332 1.50 -19.29 7.65
C LEU A 332 0.64 -19.91 6.54
N GLN A 333 0.61 -19.27 5.37
CA GLN A 333 -0.06 -19.80 4.17
C GLN A 333 0.89 -20.71 3.39
N TRP A 334 2.10 -20.22 3.13
CA TRP A 334 3.17 -20.98 2.48
C TRP A 334 4.54 -20.40 2.81
N GLU A 335 5.58 -21.20 2.57
CA GLU A 335 6.98 -20.81 2.62
C GLU A 335 7.66 -21.26 1.32
N TRP A 336 8.48 -20.38 0.78
CA TRP A 336 9.38 -20.67 -0.33
C TRP A 336 10.82 -20.45 0.12
N ASP A 337 11.68 -21.42 -0.13
CA ASP A 337 13.14 -21.33 0.03
C ASP A 337 13.76 -21.67 -1.32
N GLY A 338 14.45 -20.70 -1.93
CA GLY A 338 15.05 -20.87 -3.25
C GLY A 338 16.10 -21.98 -3.31
N ASP A 339 16.64 -22.40 -2.16
CA ASP A 339 17.55 -23.54 -2.07
C ASP A 339 16.87 -24.89 -2.33
N ASN A 340 15.54 -24.96 -2.19
CA ASN A 340 14.74 -26.17 -2.42
C ASN A 340 14.32 -26.33 -3.89
N GLU A 341 14.56 -25.32 -4.73
CA GLU A 341 14.31 -25.41 -6.18
C GLU A 341 15.36 -26.29 -6.87
N ASN A 342 15.02 -26.82 -8.05
CA ASN A 342 15.93 -27.64 -8.85
C ASN A 342 16.00 -27.16 -10.31
N PRO A 343 17.06 -26.43 -10.71
CA PRO A 343 18.22 -26.03 -9.89
C PRO A 343 17.84 -24.97 -8.84
N PRO A 344 18.64 -24.80 -7.77
CA PRO A 344 18.41 -23.75 -6.76
C PRO A 344 18.30 -22.36 -7.37
N VAL A 345 17.33 -21.57 -6.90
CA VAL A 345 17.11 -20.19 -7.30
C VAL A 345 17.76 -19.27 -6.26
N ARG A 346 18.84 -18.61 -6.68
CA ARG A 346 19.62 -17.72 -5.83
C ARG A 346 19.96 -16.42 -6.54
N GLY A 347 20.10 -15.34 -5.78
CA GLY A 347 20.65 -14.07 -6.29
C GLY A 347 19.80 -13.38 -7.33
N GLN A 348 18.49 -13.63 -7.35
CA GLN A 348 17.55 -12.99 -8.28
C GLN A 348 16.76 -11.85 -7.63
N GLY A 349 16.85 -11.69 -6.30
CA GLY A 349 16.05 -10.71 -5.59
C GLY A 349 16.46 -9.27 -5.93
N MET A 350 15.56 -8.31 -5.76
CA MET A 350 15.83 -6.87 -5.87
C MET A 350 15.88 -6.18 -4.49
N HIS A 351 16.04 -4.85 -4.46
CA HIS A 351 15.96 -4.04 -3.24
C HIS A 351 14.52 -3.78 -2.74
N GLY A 352 13.69 -4.82 -2.78
CA GLY A 352 12.27 -4.78 -2.47
C GLY A 352 11.56 -6.02 -3.02
N MET A 353 10.25 -5.92 -3.22
CA MET A 353 9.47 -6.81 -4.09
C MET A 353 8.26 -6.03 -4.62
N HIS A 354 7.65 -6.50 -5.71
CA HIS A 354 6.33 -6.07 -6.15
C HIS A 354 5.34 -7.21 -6.02
N CYS A 355 4.10 -6.89 -5.69
CA CYS A 355 3.00 -7.84 -5.70
C CYS A 355 1.93 -7.35 -6.67
N ALA A 356 1.60 -8.17 -7.66
CA ALA A 356 0.66 -7.83 -8.71
C ALA A 356 0.15 -9.09 -9.40
N ASP A 357 -1.08 -9.02 -9.90
CA ASP A 357 -1.68 -9.99 -10.81
C ASP A 357 -1.02 -9.90 -12.18
N VAL A 358 -0.05 -10.78 -12.45
CA VAL A 358 0.77 -10.79 -13.67
C VAL A 358 0.34 -11.86 -14.64
N ASP A 359 -0.48 -12.82 -14.23
CA ASP A 359 -1.01 -13.89 -15.10
C ASP A 359 -2.52 -13.79 -15.40
N GLY A 360 -3.22 -12.85 -14.75
CA GLY A 360 -4.62 -12.51 -15.03
C GLY A 360 -5.65 -13.39 -14.31
N ASP A 361 -5.24 -14.17 -13.30
CA ASP A 361 -6.16 -15.04 -12.55
C ASP A 361 -6.95 -14.31 -11.44
N GLY A 362 -6.61 -13.04 -11.19
CA GLY A 362 -7.23 -12.19 -10.18
C GLY A 362 -6.54 -12.18 -8.82
N ARG A 363 -5.40 -12.87 -8.68
CA ARG A 363 -4.58 -12.95 -7.45
C ARG A 363 -3.25 -12.26 -7.67
N ASP A 364 -2.56 -11.93 -6.58
CA ASP A 364 -1.25 -11.28 -6.70
C ASP A 364 -0.12 -12.32 -6.66
N GLU A 365 0.74 -12.29 -7.68
CA GLU A 365 2.05 -12.95 -7.68
C GLU A 365 3.09 -12.06 -6.99
N ILE A 366 4.25 -12.62 -6.66
CA ILE A 366 5.33 -11.94 -5.96
C ILE A 366 6.54 -11.84 -6.89
N VAL A 367 6.73 -10.67 -7.49
CA VAL A 367 7.93 -10.34 -8.27
C VAL A 367 9.05 -9.96 -7.31
N LEU A 368 9.94 -10.92 -7.04
CA LEU A 368 11.08 -10.76 -6.11
C LEU A 368 12.22 -9.95 -6.72
N GLY A 369 12.24 -9.80 -8.04
CA GLY A 369 13.35 -9.31 -8.84
C GLY A 369 13.34 -10.06 -10.16
N ALA A 370 14.48 -10.63 -10.56
CA ALA A 370 14.59 -11.50 -11.74
C ALA A 370 13.93 -12.89 -11.56
N ALA A 371 13.24 -13.12 -10.44
CA ALA A 371 12.39 -14.29 -10.21
C ALA A 371 11.02 -13.83 -9.68
N ALA A 372 9.99 -14.65 -9.91
CA ALA A 372 8.69 -14.44 -9.30
C ALA A 372 8.08 -15.74 -8.78
N LEU A 373 7.29 -15.58 -7.72
CA LEU A 373 6.49 -16.63 -7.12
C LEU A 373 5.02 -16.43 -7.48
N ASP A 374 4.35 -17.53 -7.71
CA ASP A 374 2.91 -17.65 -7.88
C ASP A 374 2.16 -17.31 -6.58
N ASP A 375 0.84 -17.05 -6.65
CA ASP A 375 -0.04 -16.76 -5.50
C ASP A 375 0.07 -17.81 -4.36
N ASN A 376 0.36 -19.05 -4.76
CA ASN A 376 0.50 -20.23 -3.93
C ASN A 376 1.94 -20.54 -3.48
N GLY A 377 2.89 -19.65 -3.77
CA GLY A 377 4.28 -19.73 -3.32
C GLY A 377 5.19 -20.62 -4.18
N LYS A 378 4.70 -21.15 -5.30
CA LYS A 378 5.56 -21.87 -6.27
C LYS A 378 6.34 -20.89 -7.12
N LEU A 379 7.53 -21.30 -7.59
CA LEU A 379 8.27 -20.51 -8.58
C LEU A 379 7.49 -20.44 -9.90
N LEU A 380 7.15 -19.23 -10.32
CA LEU A 380 6.51 -18.97 -11.61
C LEU A 380 7.57 -18.79 -12.71
N TRP A 381 8.60 -17.99 -12.43
CA TRP A 381 9.77 -17.90 -13.30
C TRP A 381 11.06 -17.56 -12.54
N ASN A 382 12.18 -17.90 -13.18
CA ASN A 382 13.52 -17.46 -12.82
C ASN A 382 14.25 -17.10 -14.12
N LEU A 383 14.61 -15.82 -14.29
CA LEU A 383 15.28 -15.34 -15.51
C LEU A 383 16.78 -15.63 -15.52
N GLY A 384 17.39 -15.92 -14.36
CA GLY A 384 18.83 -16.16 -14.24
C GLY A 384 19.70 -14.94 -14.55
N MET A 385 19.13 -13.73 -14.54
CA MET A 385 19.83 -12.48 -14.85
C MET A 385 20.64 -11.95 -13.66
N GLY A 386 20.41 -12.49 -12.46
CA GLY A 386 21.02 -12.00 -11.23
C GLY A 386 20.22 -10.84 -10.63
N HIS A 387 20.85 -10.16 -9.68
CA HIS A 387 20.24 -9.12 -8.86
C HIS A 387 20.00 -7.82 -9.66
N PRO A 388 18.74 -7.34 -9.78
CA PRO A 388 18.46 -6.00 -10.27
C PRO A 388 18.24 -5.01 -9.10
N ASP A 389 18.69 -3.77 -9.28
CA ASP A 389 18.43 -2.70 -8.30
C ASP A 389 17.06 -2.06 -8.55
N ILE A 390 16.63 -2.03 -9.82
CA ILE A 390 15.41 -1.36 -10.25
C ILE A 390 14.50 -2.37 -10.93
N VAL A 391 13.27 -2.48 -10.44
CA VAL A 391 12.22 -3.26 -11.09
C VAL A 391 10.93 -2.46 -11.08
N TYR A 392 10.24 -2.41 -12.22
CA TYR A 392 8.89 -1.87 -12.33
C TYR A 392 7.96 -2.95 -12.86
N VAL A 393 6.75 -3.03 -12.30
CA VAL A 393 5.66 -3.86 -12.82
C VAL A 393 4.54 -2.92 -13.22
N THR A 394 4.26 -2.82 -14.51
CA THR A 394 3.31 -1.83 -15.06
C THR A 394 2.90 -2.20 -16.49
N ASP A 395 1.71 -1.75 -16.90
CA ASP A 395 1.31 -1.71 -18.31
C ASP A 395 2.00 -0.50 -18.98
N VAL A 396 3.15 -0.73 -19.60
CA VAL A 396 3.92 0.31 -20.30
C VAL A 396 3.78 0.18 -21.82
N LEU A 397 3.45 -1.01 -22.31
CA LEU A 397 3.18 -1.28 -23.72
C LEU A 397 1.70 -1.62 -23.91
N ALA A 398 0.84 -0.60 -23.94
CA ALA A 398 -0.62 -0.77 -24.09
C ALA A 398 -1.09 -1.61 -25.31
N THR A 399 -0.22 -1.89 -26.29
CA THR A 399 -0.49 -2.79 -27.41
C THR A 399 -0.20 -4.27 -27.12
N ASN A 400 0.40 -4.57 -25.99
CA ASN A 400 0.72 -5.91 -25.50
C ASN A 400 -0.18 -6.19 -24.28
N PRO A 401 -1.17 -7.10 -24.38
CA PRO A 401 -2.07 -7.36 -23.25
C PRO A 401 -1.32 -7.86 -22.01
N GLY A 402 -1.59 -7.24 -20.85
CA GLY A 402 -1.01 -7.62 -19.56
C GLY A 402 -0.04 -6.57 -19.02
N LEU A 403 0.67 -6.92 -17.94
CA LEU A 403 1.70 -6.08 -17.36
C LEU A 403 3.08 -6.46 -17.91
N GLU A 404 3.95 -5.47 -18.09
CA GLU A 404 5.39 -5.69 -18.28
C GLU A 404 6.15 -5.62 -16.96
N VAL A 405 7.25 -6.38 -16.89
CA VAL A 405 8.28 -6.22 -15.86
C VAL A 405 9.53 -5.61 -16.48
N VAL A 406 9.89 -4.41 -16.05
CA VAL A 406 11.06 -3.67 -16.53
C VAL A 406 12.17 -3.74 -15.49
N TYR A 407 13.36 -4.18 -15.91
CA TYR A 407 14.54 -4.35 -15.05
C TYR A 407 15.60 -3.29 -15.37
N GLY A 408 16.29 -2.79 -14.36
CA GLY A 408 17.35 -1.79 -14.48
C GLY A 408 18.46 -1.90 -13.44
#